data_AF-A0AA42YSW7-F1
#
_entry.id   AF-A0AA42YSW7-F1
#
_cell.length_a   1.000
_cell.length_b   1.000
_cell.length_c   1.000
_cell.angle_alpha   90.00
_cell.angle_beta   90.00
_cell.angle_gamma   90.00
#
_symmetry.space_group_name_H-M   'P 1'
#
loop_
_entity.id
_entity.type
_entity.pdbx_description
1 polymer ?
#
loop_
_entity_poly.entity_id
_entity_poly.type
_entity_poly.pdbx_seq_one_letter_code
_entity_poly.pdbx_strand_id
1 'polypeptide(L)'
;MYEIETRALTQAVRRNLKRFPEDFMFVLEEQEFNLLMSQFVISKPIGRGGTRKPPMAFTEQGIAMLSSVLKSDRAIDVNIAIMRAFVQMRK
;
A
#
# COMPACT_ATOMS: atom_id res chain seq x y z
N MET A 1 -6.67 5.57 5.65
CA MET A 1 -5.76 5.72 4.49
C MET A 1 -6.54 5.37 3.24
N TYR A 2 -6.75 6.32 2.32
CA TYR A 2 -7.58 6.27 1.11
C TYR A 2 -9.02 5.72 1.17
N GLU A 3 -9.52 5.26 2.32
CA GLU A 3 -10.94 4.88 2.53
C GLU A 3 -11.43 3.81 1.54
N ILE A 4 -10.57 2.84 1.23
CA ILE A 4 -10.89 1.70 0.37
C ILE A 4 -10.61 0.38 1.09
N GLU A 5 -11.27 -0.68 0.64
CA GLU A 5 -10.98 -2.05 1.08
C GLU A 5 -9.54 -2.46 0.72
N THR A 6 -8.88 -3.19 1.62
CA THR A 6 -7.54 -3.76 1.40
C THR A 6 -7.48 -4.63 0.13
N ARG A 7 -8.57 -5.33 -0.20
CA ARG A 7 -8.70 -6.12 -1.44
C ARG A 7 -8.64 -5.23 -2.68
N ALA A 8 -9.37 -4.11 -2.68
CA ALA A 8 -9.38 -3.15 -3.78
C ALA A 8 -8.00 -2.50 -3.96
N LEU A 9 -7.33 -2.13 -2.86
CA LEU A 9 -5.95 -1.63 -2.87
C LEU A 9 -4.99 -2.63 -3.52
N THR A 10 -5.03 -3.88 -3.05
CA THR A 10 -4.18 -4.96 -3.56
C THR A 10 -4.42 -5.20 -5.05
N GLN A 11 -5.68 -5.19 -5.47
CA GLN A 11 -6.07 -5.37 -6.87
C GLN A 11 -5.57 -4.21 -7.75
N ALA A 12 -5.71 -2.97 -7.28
CA ALA A 12 -5.28 -1.79 -8.01
C ALA A 12 -3.76 -1.79 -8.26
N VAL A 13 -2.98 -2.15 -7.24
CA VAL A 13 -1.53 -2.29 -7.32
C VAL A 13 -1.12 -3.39 -8.29
N ARG A 14 -1.72 -4.59 -8.17
CA ARG A 14 -1.43 -5.72 -9.06
C ARG A 14 -1.73 -5.43 -10.54
N ARG A 15 -2.74 -4.60 -10.83
CA ARG A 15 -3.06 -4.16 -12.20
C ARG A 15 -2.08 -3.13 -12.75
N ASN A 16 -1.32 -2.46 -11.88
CA ASN A 16 -0.45 -1.34 -12.21
C ASN A 16 0.99 -1.55 -11.74
N LEU A 17 1.47 -2.80 -11.69
CA LEU A 17 2.81 -3.13 -11.16
C LEU A 17 3.95 -2.33 -11.80
N LYS A 18 3.83 -1.96 -13.09
CA LYS A 18 4.80 -1.09 -13.78
C LYS A 18 5.01 0.28 -13.13
N ARG A 19 4.07 0.74 -12.29
CA ARG A 19 4.13 2.02 -11.56
C ARG A 19 4.77 1.88 -10.18
N PHE A 20 5.09 0.66 -9.75
CA PHE A 20 5.62 0.37 -8.44
C PHE A 20 6.92 -0.43 -8.58
N PRO A 21 8.05 0.25 -8.83
CA PRO A 21 9.37 -0.37 -8.73
C PRO A 21 9.68 -0.81 -7.29
N GLU A 22 10.76 -1.59 -7.11
CA GLU A 22 11.12 -2.21 -5.83
C GLU A 22 11.37 -1.18 -4.69
N ASP A 23 11.77 0.04 -5.03
CA ASP A 23 11.96 1.15 -4.08
C ASP A 23 10.63 1.83 -3.66
N PHE A 24 9.53 1.56 -4.37
CA PHE A 24 8.20 2.09 -4.06
C PHE A 24 7.38 1.10 -3.25
N MET A 25 7.55 -0.19 -3.52
CA MET A 25 6.86 -1.24 -2.80
C MET A 25 7.66 -2.54 -2.78
N PHE A 26 7.44 -3.31 -1.73
CA PHE A 26 7.93 -4.68 -1.64
C PHE A 26 6.92 -5.55 -0.89
N VAL A 27 7.07 -6.85 -1.03
CA VAL A 27 6.27 -7.84 -0.31
C VAL A 27 7.09 -8.30 0.88
N LEU A 28 6.52 -8.25 2.10
CA LEU A 28 7.22 -8.69 3.30
C LEU A 28 7.49 -10.19 3.23
N GLU A 29 8.67 -10.62 3.69
CA GLU A 29 8.93 -12.03 3.88
C GLU A 29 8.07 -12.59 5.01
N GLU A 30 7.82 -13.90 4.99
CA GLU A 30 7.03 -14.56 6.02
C GLU A 30 7.66 -14.40 7.41
N GLN A 31 9.00 -14.40 7.48
CA GLN A 31 9.74 -14.20 8.72
C GLN A 31 9.57 -12.77 9.26
N GLU A 32 9.75 -11.75 8.42
CA GLU A 32 9.54 -10.34 8.77
C GLU A 32 8.10 -10.10 9.21
N PHE A 33 7.13 -10.67 8.49
CA PHE A 33 5.73 -10.54 8.83
C PHE A 33 5.39 -11.20 10.17
N ASN A 34 5.96 -12.38 10.46
CA ASN A 34 5.76 -13.05 11.74
C ASN A 34 6.31 -12.24 12.93
N LEU A 35 7.40 -11.49 12.74
CA LEU A 35 7.93 -10.59 13.77
C LEU A 35 7.01 -9.38 14.04
N LEU A 36 6.24 -8.95 13.04
CA LEU A 36 5.30 -7.83 13.15
C LEU A 36 3.92 -8.24 13.68
N MET A 37 3.65 -9.55 13.79
CA MET A 37 2.36 -10.04 14.24
C MET A 37 2.23 -9.96 15.76
N SER A 38 1.11 -9.38 16.23
CA SER A 38 0.74 -9.46 17.64
C SER A 38 0.50 -10.91 18.04
N GLN A 39 1.16 -11.34 19.12
CA GLN A 39 1.05 -12.71 19.65
C GLN A 39 -0.36 -13.05 20.17
N PHE A 40 -1.18 -12.04 20.47
CA PHE A 40 -2.46 -12.23 21.17
C PHE A 40 -3.69 -11.77 20.36
N VAL A 41 -3.54 -10.79 19.47
CA VAL A 41 -4.68 -10.15 18.78
C VAL A 41 -4.96 -10.80 17.42
N ILE A 42 -3.95 -11.38 16.78
CA ILE A 42 -4.08 -11.87 15.40
C ILE A 42 -4.34 -13.38 15.40
N SER A 43 -5.23 -13.81 14.50
CA SER A 43 -5.48 -15.23 14.21
C SER A 43 -4.18 -15.95 13.86
N LYS A 44 -4.06 -17.21 14.32
CA LYS A 44 -2.86 -18.04 14.08
C LYS A 44 -2.48 -18.05 12.59
N PRO A 45 -1.20 -17.81 12.24
CA PRO A 45 -0.74 -17.83 10.85
C PRO A 45 -0.91 -19.19 10.19
N ILE A 46 -0.75 -20.27 10.97
CA ILE A 46 -0.97 -21.66 10.54
C ILE A 46 -2.36 -22.12 11.02
N GLY A 47 -3.21 -22.53 10.09
CA GLY A 47 -4.55 -23.06 10.36
C GLY A 47 -5.67 -22.26 9.70
N ARG A 48 -6.81 -22.09 10.40
CA ARG A 48 -7.98 -21.36 9.88
C ARG A 48 -7.98 -19.91 10.37
N GLY A 49 -7.92 -18.96 9.44
CA GLY A 49 -8.22 -17.54 9.69
C GLY A 49 -7.07 -16.56 9.45
N GLY A 50 -5.83 -17.03 9.38
CA GLY A 50 -4.64 -16.19 9.16
C GLY A 50 -4.55 -15.57 7.76
N THR A 51 -3.73 -14.51 7.65
CA THR A 51 -3.34 -13.88 6.38
C THR A 51 -2.67 -14.91 5.47
N ARG A 52 -3.35 -15.30 4.39
CA ARG A 52 -2.87 -16.33 3.44
C ARG A 52 -1.83 -15.85 2.44
N LYS A 53 -1.59 -14.54 2.39
CA LYS A 53 -0.64 -13.91 1.47
C LYS A 53 0.21 -12.93 2.27
N PRO A 54 1.53 -12.87 2.00
CA PRO A 54 2.38 -11.87 2.61
C PRO A 54 1.84 -10.47 2.26
N PRO A 55 1.80 -9.54 3.23
CA PRO A 55 1.34 -8.18 2.98
C PRO A 55 2.34 -7.41 2.12
N MET A 56 1.83 -6.41 1.40
CA MET A 56 2.65 -5.46 0.68
C MET A 56 2.96 -4.27 1.58
N ALA A 57 4.23 -3.89 1.64
CA ALA A 57 4.71 -2.68 2.27
C ALA A 57 4.97 -1.61 1.21
N PHE A 58 4.70 -0.35 1.56
CA PHE A 58 4.85 0.80 0.67
C PHE A 58 5.72 1.85 1.33
N THR A 59 6.64 2.43 0.57
CA THR A 59 7.42 3.58 1.00
C THR A 59 6.59 4.87 0.88
N GLU A 60 7.12 6.00 1.33
CA GLU A 60 6.44 7.31 1.18
C GLU A 60 6.14 7.63 -0.29
N GLN A 61 7.09 7.33 -1.17
CA GLN A 61 6.96 7.46 -2.61
C GLN A 61 5.91 6.47 -3.14
N GLY A 62 5.89 5.23 -2.66
CA GLY A 62 4.84 4.25 -2.97
C GLY A 62 3.44 4.70 -2.55
N ILE A 63 3.30 5.33 -1.39
CA ILE A 63 2.05 5.91 -0.90
C ILE A 63 1.60 7.07 -1.80
N ALA A 64 2.52 7.97 -2.14
CA ALA A 64 2.25 9.01 -3.12
C ALA A 64 1.79 8.40 -4.45
N MET A 65 2.38 7.28 -4.88
CA MET A 65 2.01 6.60 -6.11
C MET A 65 0.63 5.94 -6.07
N LEU A 66 0.22 5.42 -4.92
CA LEU A 66 -1.13 4.90 -4.70
C LEU A 66 -2.20 5.97 -4.99
N SER A 67 -1.96 7.23 -4.63
CA SER A 67 -2.89 8.33 -4.94
C SER A 67 -3.18 8.49 -6.45
N SER A 68 -2.28 8.03 -7.32
CA SER A 68 -2.45 8.09 -8.78
C SER A 68 -3.20 6.92 -9.40
N VAL A 69 -3.31 5.82 -8.66
CA VAL A 69 -3.90 4.57 -9.16
C VAL A 69 -5.28 4.34 -8.54
N LEU A 70 -5.48 4.80 -7.32
CA LEU A 70 -6.74 4.69 -6.60
C LEU A 70 -7.73 5.76 -7.05
N LYS A 71 -9.03 5.46 -6.88
CA LYS A 71 -10.14 6.31 -7.35
C LYS A 71 -11.01 6.87 -6.22
N SER A 72 -10.60 6.74 -4.96
CA SER A 72 -11.35 7.33 -3.85
C SER A 72 -11.14 8.83 -3.77
N ASP A 73 -12.09 9.55 -3.19
CA ASP A 73 -12.03 11.01 -3.04
C ASP A 73 -10.72 11.43 -2.33
N ARG A 74 -10.36 10.72 -1.27
CA ARG A 74 -9.10 10.96 -0.55
C ARG A 74 -7.85 10.69 -1.39
N ALA A 75 -7.89 9.77 -2.35
CA ALA A 75 -6.78 9.53 -3.28
C ALA A 75 -6.65 10.67 -4.29
N ILE A 76 -7.79 11.14 -4.80
CA ILE A 76 -7.86 12.28 -5.73
C ILE A 76 -7.30 13.53 -5.08
N ASP A 77 -7.72 13.85 -3.85
CA ASP A 77 -7.26 15.04 -3.12
C ASP A 77 -5.75 15.02 -2.88
N VAL A 78 -5.21 13.87 -2.45
CA VAL A 78 -3.77 13.71 -2.22
C VAL A 78 -2.99 13.86 -3.52
N ASN A 79 -3.47 13.30 -4.63
CA ASN A 79 -2.82 13.45 -5.92
C ASN A 79 -2.76 14.92 -6.36
N ILE A 80 -3.88 15.63 -6.25
CA ILE A 80 -3.95 17.07 -6.55
C ILE A 80 -2.96 17.84 -5.69
N ALA A 81 -2.87 17.54 -4.39
CA ALA A 81 -1.93 18.19 -3.48
C ALA A 81 -0.47 17.93 -3.87
N ILE A 82 -0.12 16.69 -4.22
CA ILE A 82 1.22 16.32 -4.70
C ILE A 82 1.57 17.10 -5.97
N MET A 83 0.66 17.16 -6.94
CA MET A 83 0.89 17.89 -8.20
C MET A 83 1.06 19.39 -7.97
N ARG A 84 0.28 20.00 -7.07
CA ARG A 84 0.43 21.42 -6.70
C ARG A 84 1.78 21.69 -6.04
N ALA A 85 2.18 20.85 -5.08
CA ALA A 85 3.47 20.97 -4.41
C ALA A 85 4.63 20.87 -5.41
N PHE A 86 4.57 19.90 -6.33
CA PHE A 86 5.57 19.74 -7.38
C PHE A 86 5.68 20.99 -8.28
N VAL A 87 4.54 21.56 -8.70
CA VAL A 87 4.52 22.80 -9.50
C VAL A 87 5.11 23.97 -8.74
N GLN A 88 4.85 24.08 -7.44
CA GLN A 88 5.37 25.15 -6.60
C GLN A 88 6.89 25.02 -6.37
N MET A 89 7.40 23.81 -6.17
CA MET A 89 8.85 23.56 -6.02
C MET A 89 9.67 23.85 -7.29
N ARG A 90 9.02 23.82 -8.46
CA ARG A 90 9.66 24.11 -9.74
C ARG A 90 9.75 25.61 -10.07
N LYS A 91 8.97 26.45 -9.37
CA LYS A 91 9.04 27.91 -9.51
C LYS A 91 10.19 28.47 -8.70
#